data_AF-A0A3Q8FDF3-F1
#
_entry.id   AF-A0A3Q8FDF3-F1
#
_cell.length_a   1.000
_cell.length_b   1.000
_cell.length_c   1.000
_cell.angle_alpha   90.00
_cell.angle_beta   90.00
_cell.angle_gamma   90.00
#
_symmetry.space_group_name_H-M   'P 1'
#
loop_
_entity.id
_entity.type
_entity.pdbx_description
1 polymer ?
#
loop_
_entity_poly.entity_id
_entity_poly.type
_entity_poly.pdbx_seq_one_letter_code
_entity_poly.pdbx_strand_id
1 'polypeptide(L)'
;MQITNLTFLAFSINSAIDTGDYDHSTVEIVGRHIEAGSVFSYLQNELKEDLDLSIFDAATKAQLLVEWQDLLNAVDARRKFGVRRCGLCLLVAYLVEGIQRRM
;
A
#
# COMPACT_ATOMS: atom_id res chain seq x y z
N MET A 1 -2.88 -10.65 10.72
CA MET A 1 -3.15 -10.79 9.26
C MET A 1 -2.51 -12.03 8.70
N GLN A 2 -3.21 -12.73 7.80
CA GLN A 2 -2.69 -13.87 7.04
C GLN A 2 -1.75 -13.38 5.92
N ILE A 3 -0.61 -14.05 5.73
CA ILE A 3 0.35 -13.73 4.65
C ILE A 3 -0.35 -13.79 3.28
N THR A 4 -1.25 -14.75 3.07
CA THR A 4 -2.02 -14.89 1.83
C THR A 4 -2.79 -13.64 1.46
N ASN A 5 -3.38 -12.94 2.43
CA ASN A 5 -4.16 -11.72 2.16
C ASN A 5 -3.22 -10.56 1.77
N LEU A 6 -2.06 -10.44 2.42
CA LEU A 6 -1.04 -9.44 2.07
C LEU A 6 -0.51 -9.66 0.66
N THR A 7 -0.22 -10.91 0.31
CA THR A 7 0.24 -11.29 -1.03
C THR A 7 -0.82 -11.01 -2.08
N PHE A 8 -2.10 -11.29 -1.79
CA PHE A 8 -3.20 -10.96 -2.71
C PHE A 8 -3.26 -9.45 -2.99
N LEU A 9 -3.22 -8.61 -1.95
CA LEU A 9 -3.23 -7.16 -2.13
C LEU A 9 -2.01 -6.65 -2.90
N ALA A 10 -0.84 -7.26 -2.67
CA ALA A 10 0.36 -6.93 -3.44
C ALA A 10 0.17 -7.24 -4.94
N PHE A 11 -0.48 -8.37 -5.28
CA PHE A 11 -0.81 -8.69 -6.67
C PHE A 11 -1.84 -7.74 -7.27
N SER A 12 -2.90 -7.38 -6.53
CA SER A 12 -3.90 -6.42 -7.03
C SER A 12 -3.28 -5.06 -7.32
N ILE A 13 -2.45 -4.53 -6.39
CA ILE A 13 -1.76 -3.25 -6.61
C ILE A 13 -0.74 -3.37 -7.75
N ASN A 14 -0.04 -4.50 -7.88
CA ASN A 14 0.87 -4.74 -9.01
C ASN A 14 0.13 -4.72 -10.36
N SER A 15 -1.06 -5.30 -10.42
CA SER A 15 -1.90 -5.25 -11.62
C SER A 15 -2.32 -3.83 -11.97
N ALA A 16 -2.67 -3.02 -10.97
CA ALA A 16 -2.99 -1.60 -11.19
C ALA A 16 -1.75 -0.81 -11.67
N ILE A 17 -0.56 -1.11 -11.16
CA ILE A 17 0.68 -0.47 -11.64
C ILE A 17 0.92 -0.76 -13.13
N ASP A 18 0.62 -1.99 -13.58
CA ASP A 18 0.88 -2.44 -14.96
C ASP A 18 0.05 -1.68 -16.01
N THR A 19 -1.11 -1.11 -15.62
CA THR A 19 -1.93 -0.33 -16.55
C THR A 19 -1.30 1.02 -16.91
N GLY A 20 -0.48 1.59 -16.03
CA GLY A 20 0.07 2.95 -16.15
C GLY A 20 -0.94 4.07 -15.88
N ASP A 21 -2.22 3.76 -15.65
CA ASP A 21 -3.28 4.75 -15.46
C ASP A 21 -3.18 5.52 -14.14
N TYR A 22 -2.39 5.00 -13.20
CA TYR A 22 -2.26 5.52 -11.84
C TYR A 22 -0.91 6.21 -11.56
N ASP A 23 -0.17 6.58 -12.60
CA ASP A 23 1.14 7.24 -12.49
C ASP A 23 1.09 8.60 -11.75
N HIS A 24 -0.10 9.22 -11.65
CA HIS A 24 -0.33 10.42 -10.84
C HIS A 24 -0.33 10.13 -9.33
N SER A 25 -0.49 8.88 -8.91
CA SER A 25 -0.49 8.46 -7.50
C SER A 25 0.95 8.43 -6.97
N THR A 26 1.50 9.58 -6.60
CA THR A 26 2.91 9.67 -6.17
C THR A 26 3.15 9.18 -4.74
N VAL A 27 4.42 8.95 -4.39
CA VAL A 27 4.87 8.66 -3.01
C VAL A 27 4.38 9.74 -2.04
N GLU A 28 4.43 11.02 -2.42
CA GLU A 28 3.97 12.11 -1.57
C GLU A 28 2.44 12.08 -1.36
N ILE A 29 1.66 11.80 -2.40
CA ILE A 29 0.20 11.70 -2.31
C ILE A 29 -0.20 10.54 -1.42
N VAL A 30 0.34 9.35 -1.69
CA VAL A 30 0.06 8.15 -0.89
C VAL A 30 0.52 8.34 0.56
N GLY A 31 1.69 8.93 0.77
CA GLY A 31 2.22 9.24 2.10
C GLY A 31 1.27 10.11 2.92
N ARG A 32 0.72 11.18 2.34
CA ARG A 32 -0.28 12.04 3.01
C ARG A 32 -1.55 11.26 3.40
N HIS A 33 -2.01 10.37 2.53
CA HIS A 33 -3.18 9.54 2.84
C HIS A 33 -2.90 8.49 3.91
N ILE A 34 -1.68 7.94 3.98
CA ILE A 34 -1.24 7.06 5.08
C ILE A 34 -1.21 7.86 6.39
N GLU A 35 -0.58 9.03 6.40
CA GLU A 35 -0.50 9.91 7.58
C GLU A 35 -1.90 10.30 8.08
N ALA A 36 -2.80 10.69 7.18
CA ALA A 36 -4.17 11.07 7.51
C ALA A 36 -5.12 9.88 7.82
N GLY A 37 -4.66 8.63 7.72
CA GLY A 37 -5.50 7.46 7.93
C GLY A 37 -6.56 7.21 6.86
N SER A 38 -6.42 7.82 5.68
CA SER A 38 -7.41 7.78 4.60
C SER A 38 -6.97 6.95 3.39
N VAL A 39 -5.81 6.29 3.44
CA VAL A 39 -5.22 5.53 2.31
C VAL A 39 -6.15 4.50 1.70
N PHE A 40 -6.94 3.75 2.49
CA PHE A 40 -7.86 2.76 1.92
C PHE A 40 -9.03 3.41 1.19
N SER A 41 -9.56 4.52 1.68
CA SER A 41 -10.61 5.29 1.00
C SER A 41 -10.09 5.93 -0.28
N TYR A 42 -8.85 6.46 -0.25
CA TYR A 42 -8.16 6.95 -1.42
C TYR A 42 -8.00 5.85 -2.48
N LEU A 43 -7.44 4.70 -2.12
CA LEU A 43 -7.24 3.58 -3.04
C LEU A 43 -8.56 3.08 -3.64
N GLN A 44 -9.62 2.96 -2.83
CA GLN A 44 -10.93 2.53 -3.33
C GLN A 44 -11.52 3.52 -4.35
N ASN A 45 -11.31 4.82 -4.15
CA ASN A 45 -11.81 5.86 -5.04
C ASN A 45 -11.00 5.97 -6.33
N GLU A 46 -9.67 5.84 -6.23
CA GLU A 46 -8.76 5.93 -7.36
C GLU A 46 -8.82 4.67 -8.23
N LEU A 47 -8.61 3.49 -7.64
CA LEU A 47 -8.46 2.23 -8.38
C LEU A 47 -9.80 1.56 -8.69
N LYS A 48 -10.88 1.93 -7.99
CA LYS A 48 -12.25 1.44 -8.23
C LYS A 48 -12.33 -0.08 -8.39
N GLU A 49 -12.55 -0.57 -9.62
CA GLU A 49 -12.73 -1.98 -9.96
C GLU A 49 -11.39 -2.74 -10.07
N ASP A 50 -10.27 -2.02 -10.23
CA ASP A 50 -8.92 -2.60 -10.30
C ASP A 50 -8.37 -3.02 -8.92
N LEU A 51 -9.10 -2.72 -7.84
CA LEU A 51 -8.71 -3.06 -6.48
C LEU A 51 -9.86 -3.64 -5.66
N ASP A 52 -9.74 -4.92 -5.32
CA ASP A 52 -10.66 -5.59 -4.40
C ASP A 52 -10.15 -5.50 -2.94
N LEU A 53 -10.76 -4.61 -2.16
CA LEU A 53 -10.53 -4.48 -0.72
C LEU A 53 -11.57 -5.21 0.14
N SER A 54 -12.47 -6.01 -0.46
CA SER A 54 -13.54 -6.71 0.24
C SER A 54 -13.03 -7.85 1.14
N ILE A 55 -11.86 -8.41 0.80
CA ILE A 55 -11.19 -9.47 1.59
C ILE A 55 -10.64 -8.96 2.93
N PHE A 56 -10.63 -7.65 3.15
CA PHE A 56 -10.10 -7.02 4.34
C PHE A 56 -11.20 -6.41 5.19
N ASP A 57 -11.37 -6.93 6.40
CA ASP A 57 -12.22 -6.33 7.42
C ASP A 57 -11.61 -5.03 7.97
N ALA A 58 -12.42 -4.29 8.75
CA ALA A 58 -12.01 -3.03 9.33
C ALA A 58 -10.81 -3.16 10.28
N ALA A 59 -10.74 -4.25 11.05
CA ALA A 59 -9.65 -4.52 11.97
C ALA A 59 -8.32 -4.73 11.23
N THR A 60 -8.36 -5.46 10.11
CA THR A 60 -7.20 -5.70 9.25
C THR A 60 -6.73 -4.42 8.57
N LYS A 61 -7.64 -3.60 8.05
CA LYS A 61 -7.30 -2.29 7.48
C LYS A 61 -6.66 -1.38 8.53
N ALA A 62 -7.19 -1.36 9.75
CA ALA A 62 -6.60 -0.60 10.86
C ALA A 62 -5.19 -1.09 11.21
N GLN A 63 -4.97 -2.41 11.25
CA GLN A 63 -3.65 -2.99 11.51
C GLN A 63 -2.64 -2.61 10.41
N LEU A 64 -3.01 -2.72 9.13
CA LEU A 64 -2.17 -2.29 8.01
C LEU A 64 -1.83 -0.81 8.07
N LEU A 65 -2.83 0.02 8.37
CA LEU A 65 -2.65 1.45 8.45
C LEU A 65 -1.59 1.82 9.49
N VAL A 66 -1.64 1.21 10.68
CA VAL A 66 -0.63 1.42 11.74
C VAL A 66 0.74 0.97 11.25
N GLU A 67 0.86 -0.22 10.65
CA GLU A 67 2.13 -0.71 10.11
C GLU A 67 2.71 0.21 9.04
N TRP A 68 1.87 0.77 8.17
CA TRP A 68 2.29 1.68 7.12
C TRP A 68 2.67 3.06 7.66
N GLN A 69 1.99 3.55 8.69
CA GLN A 69 2.38 4.78 9.39
C GLN A 69 3.73 4.62 10.08
N ASP A 70 3.97 3.49 10.75
CA ASP A 70 5.27 3.19 11.35
C ASP A 70 6.39 3.15 10.31
N LEU A 71 6.14 2.51 9.16
CA LEU A 71 7.09 2.48 8.05
C LEU A 71 7.33 3.87 7.46
N LEU A 72 6.29 4.67 7.25
CA LEU A 72 6.41 6.01 6.71
C LEU A 72 7.27 6.91 7.62
N ASN A 73 7.12 6.76 8.93
CA ASN A 73 7.87 7.55 9.91
C ASN A 73 9.33 7.07 10.09
N ALA A 74 9.57 5.77 10.02
CA ALA A 74 10.87 5.19 10.39
C ALA A 74 11.79 4.88 9.19
N VAL A 75 11.25 4.87 7.96
CA VAL A 75 11.97 4.36 6.78
C VAL A 75 12.05 5.38 5.66
N ASP A 76 13.28 5.67 5.24
CA ASP A 76 13.55 6.29 3.95
C ASP A 76 13.24 5.28 2.83
N ALA A 77 12.09 5.45 2.17
CA ALA A 77 11.61 4.56 1.11
C ALA A 77 12.57 4.48 -0.08
N ARG A 78 13.24 5.58 -0.44
CA ARG A 78 14.23 5.60 -1.53
C ARG A 78 15.43 4.74 -1.17
N ARG A 79 15.93 4.87 0.06
CA ARG A 79 17.12 4.13 0.51
C ARG A 79 16.83 2.66 0.78
N LYS A 80 15.70 2.32 1.41
CA LYS A 80 15.38 0.94 1.80
C LYS A 80 14.77 0.12 0.67
N PHE A 81 13.84 0.72 -0.08
CA PHE A 81 13.03 0.00 -1.07
C PHE A 81 13.36 0.39 -2.51
N GLY A 82 14.18 1.42 -2.74
CA GLY A 82 14.45 1.94 -4.09
C GLY A 82 13.27 2.69 -4.72
N VAL A 83 12.16 2.87 -4.00
CA VAL A 83 10.95 3.54 -4.48
C VAL A 83 11.08 5.06 -4.31
N ARG A 84 10.82 5.81 -5.39
CA ARG A 84 11.04 7.28 -5.40
C ARG A 84 9.84 8.10 -5.87
N ARG A 85 8.99 7.53 -6.72
CA ARG A 85 7.97 8.30 -7.46
C ARG A 85 6.59 7.67 -7.36
N CYS A 86 6.47 6.39 -7.66
CA CYS A 86 5.18 5.69 -7.68
C CYS A 86 4.74 5.31 -6.25
N GLY A 87 3.60 5.86 -5.83
CA GLY A 87 2.99 5.58 -4.54
C GLY A 87 2.38 4.18 -4.46
N LEU A 88 1.90 3.62 -5.58
CA LEU A 88 1.48 2.22 -5.61
C LEU A 88 2.67 1.27 -5.38
N CYS A 89 3.84 1.55 -5.98
CA CYS A 89 5.06 0.80 -5.69
C CYS A 89 5.48 0.89 -4.21
N LEU A 90 5.22 2.03 -3.54
CA LEU A 90 5.48 2.18 -2.11
C LEU A 90 4.61 1.21 -1.30
N LEU A 91 3.32 1.11 -1.62
CA LEU A 91 2.41 0.21 -0.93
C LEU A 91 2.79 -1.26 -1.15
N VAL A 92 3.19 -1.64 -2.37
CA VAL A 92 3.74 -2.98 -2.63
C VAL A 92 4.97 -3.24 -1.77
N ALA A 93 5.91 -2.28 -1.69
CA ALA A 93 7.09 -2.42 -0.85
C ALA A 93 6.74 -2.59 0.64
N TYR A 94 5.74 -1.86 1.15
CA TYR A 94 5.27 -1.98 2.52
C TYR A 94 4.60 -3.33 2.78
N LEU A 95 3.86 -3.87 1.81
CA LEU A 95 3.27 -5.20 1.89
C LEU A 95 4.35 -6.30 1.92
N VAL A 96 5.37 -6.18 1.06
CA VAL A 96 6.51 -7.13 1.03
C VAL A 96 7.28 -7.09 2.35
N GLU A 97 7.56 -5.90 2.89
CA GLU A 97 8.17 -5.75 4.22
C GLU A 97 7.29 -6.34 5.32
N GLY A 98 5.97 -6.13 5.25
CA GLY A 98 5.01 -6.71 6.18
C GLY A 98 4.97 -8.24 6.13
N ILE A 99 5.12 -8.83 4.94
CA ILE A 99 5.26 -10.29 4.76
C ILE A 99 6.58 -10.75 5.36
N GLN A 100 7.69 -10.09 5.05
CA GLN A 100 9.02 -10.45 5.55
C GLN A 100 9.08 -10.45 7.09
N ARG A 101 8.43 -9.51 7.76
CA ARG A 101 8.36 -9.46 9.24
C ARG A 101 7.57 -10.61 9.89
N ARG A 102 6.82 -11.37 9.09
CA ARG A 102 5.96 -12.47 9.54
C ARG A 102 6.57 -13.84 9.22
N MET A 103 7.69 -13.86 8.53
CA MET A 103 8.54 -15.04 8.32
C MET A 103 9.53 -15.18 9.46
#